data_AF-A0A0S8JTG2-F1
#
_entry.id   AF-A0A0S8JTG2-F1
#
_cell.length_a   1.000
_cell.length_b   1.000
_cell.length_c   1.000
_cell.angle_alpha   90.00
_cell.angle_beta   90.00
_cell.angle_gamma   90.00
#
_symmetry.space_group_name_H-M   'P 1'
#
loop_
_entity.id
_entity.type
_entity.pdbx_description
1 polymer ?
#
loop_
_entity_poly.entity_id
_entity_poly.type
_entity_poly.pdbx_seq_one_letter_code
_entity_poly.pdbx_strand_id
1 'polypeptide(L)'
;MAFLNKDQIDFIRNDLKKRTLSRSFLFNEWVDHVCCDVETMMNRGLSFEDAYGQISRERSDIDISTAHRDVQQFLNHRYVGIKKLLLFAFLLFAASWIINLLGIGSWIGLVAFIILGTVYLRIAIDFLRKRHIRKGNTWLSVLAGLSFVGTLSGILLIFLSRNFGFSTRGHGVDLTVFGWFFFSLLCLIYYMGEFKSAIEPVEIRKMRWLGCLSGFNLLLAAVSIATFPLYHLVKNYLFFLILFILGFDLLVLVILLLTRSMKNTLAVSLILGSFMIVFIHSHFRTKLPGGKPKLYELTLQVSPDPSWSSDRIYISMYYENFADRPITLPLMKMDDNLFGITMPSYAYRGYLFYGIATDSTGAVEYFRSASSIDSVLLKIPNKKIYQLQ
;
A
#
# COMPACT_ATOMS: atom_id res chain seq x y z
N MET A 1 -49.54 -13.84 31.05
CA MET A 1 -48.46 -13.98 30.05
C MET A 1 -48.33 -15.45 29.73
N ALA A 2 -48.73 -15.85 28.52
CA ALA A 2 -48.38 -17.12 27.94
C ALA A 2 -46.88 -17.13 27.65
N PHE A 3 -46.22 -18.25 27.97
CA PHE A 3 -44.80 -18.48 27.71
C PHE A 3 -44.67 -19.73 26.86
N LEU A 4 -43.80 -19.67 25.85
CA LEU A 4 -43.48 -20.85 25.05
C LEU A 4 -42.62 -21.82 25.87
N ASN A 5 -42.95 -23.11 25.79
CA ASN A 5 -42.08 -24.14 26.35
C ASN A 5 -40.91 -24.43 25.40
N LYS A 6 -39.90 -25.15 25.90
CA LYS A 6 -38.69 -25.44 25.14
C LYS A 6 -38.97 -26.25 23.86
N ASP A 7 -39.90 -27.18 23.91
CA ASP A 7 -40.25 -28.04 22.77
C ASP A 7 -40.93 -27.25 21.65
N GLN A 8 -41.77 -26.26 22.00
CA GLN A 8 -42.40 -25.33 21.07
C GLN A 8 -41.37 -24.39 20.42
N ILE A 9 -40.40 -23.89 21.19
CA ILE A 9 -39.29 -23.09 20.65
C ILE A 9 -38.45 -23.93 19.68
N ASP A 10 -38.13 -25.17 20.05
CA ASP A 10 -37.36 -26.07 19.18
C ASP A 10 -38.18 -26.50 17.96
N PHE A 11 -39.50 -26.63 18.06
CA PHE A 11 -40.40 -26.83 16.92
C PHE A 11 -40.33 -25.65 15.95
N ILE A 12 -40.53 -24.41 16.43
CA ILE A 12 -40.44 -23.18 15.62
C ILE A 12 -39.06 -23.12 14.96
N ARG A 13 -37.99 -23.32 15.74
CA ARG A 13 -36.61 -23.31 15.24
C ARG A 13 -36.43 -24.34 14.12
N ASN A 14 -36.90 -25.57 14.30
CA ASN A 14 -36.71 -26.62 13.30
C ASN A 14 -37.56 -26.41 12.05
N ASP A 15 -38.79 -25.91 12.18
CA ASP A 15 -39.65 -25.61 11.05
C ASP A 15 -39.09 -24.43 10.23
N LEU A 16 -38.65 -23.36 10.89
CA LEU A 16 -37.99 -22.24 10.22
C LEU A 16 -36.65 -22.64 9.59
N LYS A 17 -35.92 -23.58 10.19
CA LYS A 17 -34.70 -24.13 9.58
C LYS A 17 -34.99 -24.94 8.31
N LYS A 18 -36.18 -25.53 8.19
CA LYS A 18 -36.64 -26.25 6.99
C LYS A 18 -37.16 -25.31 5.91
N ARG A 19 -37.89 -24.26 6.30
CA ARG A 19 -38.49 -23.29 5.37
C ARG A 19 -37.51 -22.23 4.88
N THR A 20 -36.64 -21.76 5.75
CA THR A 20 -35.68 -20.70 5.48
C THR A 20 -34.26 -21.24 5.37
N LEU A 21 -33.39 -20.55 4.63
CA LEU A 21 -31.96 -20.82 4.61
C LEU A 21 -31.40 -20.73 6.03
N SER A 22 -31.18 -21.89 6.65
CA SER A 22 -30.71 -22.18 8.02
C SER A 22 -29.46 -21.42 8.54
N ARG A 23 -28.93 -20.44 7.79
CA ARG A 23 -27.61 -19.83 8.01
C ARG A 23 -27.59 -18.31 7.98
N SER A 24 -28.75 -17.66 7.98
CA SER A 24 -28.79 -16.23 8.26
C SER A 24 -28.20 -15.98 9.66
N PHE A 25 -27.26 -15.04 9.80
CA PHE A 25 -26.83 -14.60 11.14
C PHE A 25 -28.01 -14.02 11.96
N LEU A 26 -29.07 -13.62 11.26
CA LEU A 26 -30.34 -13.18 11.84
C LEU A 26 -31.27 -14.33 12.17
N PHE A 27 -30.91 -15.59 11.92
CA PHE A 27 -31.82 -16.72 12.15
C PHE A 27 -32.28 -16.78 13.60
N ASN A 28 -31.38 -16.57 14.56
CA ASN A 28 -31.74 -16.53 15.98
C ASN A 28 -32.63 -15.33 16.31
N GLU A 29 -32.29 -14.14 15.83
CA GLU A 29 -33.11 -12.93 15.98
C GLU A 29 -34.53 -13.14 15.41
N TRP A 30 -34.60 -13.86 14.29
CA TRP A 30 -35.84 -14.14 13.58
C TRP A 30 -36.68 -15.19 14.31
N VAL A 31 -36.04 -16.22 14.87
CA VAL A 31 -36.67 -17.18 15.79
C VAL A 31 -37.22 -16.44 17.00
N ASP A 32 -36.45 -15.53 17.61
CA ASP A 32 -36.89 -14.75 18.77
C ASP A 32 -38.09 -13.87 18.43
N HIS A 33 -38.08 -13.19 17.28
CA HIS A 33 -39.23 -12.41 16.82
C HIS A 33 -40.47 -13.26 16.57
N VAL A 34 -40.33 -14.44 15.96
CA VAL A 34 -41.47 -15.35 15.76
C VAL A 34 -41.98 -15.88 17.10
N CYS A 35 -41.10 -16.17 18.05
CA CYS A 35 -41.50 -16.58 19.40
C CYS A 35 -42.31 -15.48 20.09
N CYS A 36 -41.83 -14.23 20.08
CA CYS A 36 -42.54 -13.08 20.65
C CYS A 36 -43.93 -12.87 20.02
N ASP A 37 -44.05 -13.02 18.69
CA ASP A 37 -45.33 -12.88 17.98
C ASP A 37 -46.31 -14.00 18.36
N VAL A 38 -45.83 -15.25 18.45
CA VAL A 38 -46.63 -16.40 18.87
C VAL A 38 -47.09 -16.23 20.32
N GLU A 39 -46.22 -15.80 21.23
CA GLU A 39 -46.57 -15.51 22.62
C GLU A 39 -47.64 -14.41 22.71
N THR A 40 -47.54 -13.38 21.86
CA THR A 40 -48.54 -12.30 21.78
C THR A 40 -49.91 -12.83 21.35
N MET A 41 -49.95 -13.76 20.39
CA MET A 41 -51.19 -14.41 19.95
C MET A 41 -51.76 -15.37 20.99
N MET A 42 -50.92 -16.16 21.66
CA MET A 42 -51.33 -17.03 22.76
C MET A 42 -51.90 -16.22 23.94
N ASN A 43 -51.35 -15.04 24.22
CA ASN A 43 -51.89 -14.10 25.22
C ASN A 43 -53.31 -13.60 24.87
N ARG A 44 -53.74 -13.68 23.61
CA ARG A 44 -55.10 -13.37 23.16
C ARG A 44 -56.06 -14.56 23.26
N GLY A 45 -55.60 -15.69 23.80
CA GLY A 45 -56.40 -16.90 24.02
C GLY A 45 -56.31 -17.94 22.90
N LEU A 46 -55.42 -17.77 21.92
CA LEU A 46 -55.19 -18.78 20.88
C LEU A 46 -54.32 -19.94 21.40
N SER A 47 -54.56 -21.14 20.87
CA SER A 47 -53.65 -22.28 21.07
C SER A 47 -52.30 -22.00 20.39
N PHE A 48 -51.26 -22.74 20.78
CA PHE A 48 -49.94 -22.60 20.15
C PHE A 48 -50.00 -22.92 18.65
N GLU A 49 -50.70 -23.99 18.28
CA GLU A 49 -50.85 -24.45 16.91
C GLU A 49 -51.57 -23.41 16.04
N ASP A 50 -52.63 -22.80 16.57
CA ASP A 50 -53.38 -21.75 15.87
C ASP A 50 -52.57 -20.46 15.76
N ALA A 51 -51.93 -20.04 16.86
CA ALA A 51 -51.07 -18.86 16.89
C ALA A 51 -49.92 -18.98 15.90
N TYR A 52 -49.18 -20.09 15.93
CA TYR A 52 -48.09 -20.36 15.00
C TYR A 52 -48.58 -20.50 13.56
N GLY A 53 -49.69 -21.21 13.35
CA GLY A 53 -50.31 -21.37 12.04
C GLY A 53 -50.73 -20.04 11.42
N GLN A 54 -51.20 -19.09 12.24
CA GLN A 54 -51.55 -17.74 11.80
C GLN A 54 -50.30 -16.91 11.47
N ILE A 55 -49.33 -16.83 12.38
CA ILE A 55 -48.07 -16.09 12.16
C ILE A 55 -47.30 -16.64 10.95
N SER A 56 -47.27 -17.96 10.77
CA SER A 56 -46.62 -18.61 9.63
C SER A 56 -47.31 -18.34 8.30
N ARG A 57 -48.62 -18.03 8.27
CA ARG A 57 -49.34 -17.67 7.05
C ARG A 57 -49.22 -16.18 6.75
N GLU A 58 -49.24 -15.36 7.79
CA GLU A 58 -49.15 -13.90 7.70
C GLU A 58 -47.76 -13.45 7.27
N ARG A 59 -46.71 -14.06 7.84
CA ARG A 59 -45.33 -13.90 7.37
C ARG A 59 -45.06 -14.91 6.24
N SER A 60 -45.44 -14.54 5.03
CA SER A 60 -45.11 -15.33 3.85
C SER A 60 -43.58 -15.47 3.70
N ASP A 61 -43.11 -16.57 3.10
CA ASP A 61 -41.68 -16.79 2.80
C ASP A 61 -41.04 -15.62 2.03
N ILE A 62 -41.88 -14.81 1.36
CA ILE A 62 -41.49 -13.60 0.63
C ILE A 62 -40.91 -12.55 1.58
N ASP A 63 -41.50 -12.29 2.74
CA ASP A 63 -41.00 -11.26 3.67
C ASP A 63 -39.65 -11.66 4.28
N ILE A 64 -39.48 -12.96 4.54
CA ILE A 64 -38.23 -13.52 5.06
C ILE A 64 -37.11 -13.38 4.01
N SER A 65 -37.43 -13.71 2.77
CA SER A 65 -36.49 -13.55 1.65
C SER A 65 -36.13 -12.09 1.41
N THR A 66 -37.09 -11.17 1.61
CA THR A 66 -36.91 -9.73 1.40
C THR A 66 -36.07 -9.12 2.50
N ALA A 67 -36.34 -9.44 3.77
CA ALA A 67 -35.51 -9.01 4.90
C ALA A 67 -34.06 -9.54 4.80
N HIS A 68 -33.90 -10.81 4.38
CA HIS A 68 -32.57 -11.37 4.12
C HIS A 68 -31.87 -10.63 2.96
N ARG A 69 -32.61 -10.35 1.88
CA ARG A 69 -32.10 -9.60 0.74
C ARG A 69 -31.69 -8.18 1.12
N ASP A 70 -32.45 -7.49 1.95
CA ASP A 70 -32.18 -6.11 2.37
C ASP A 70 -30.95 -6.03 3.27
N VAL A 71 -30.79 -7.00 4.18
CA VAL A 71 -29.58 -7.11 5.03
C VAL A 71 -28.37 -7.47 4.18
N GLN A 72 -28.51 -8.40 3.23
CA GLN A 72 -27.46 -8.76 2.30
C GLN A 72 -27.12 -7.58 1.36
N GLN A 73 -28.10 -6.77 0.99
CA GLN A 73 -27.94 -5.55 0.19
C GLN A 73 -27.23 -4.46 0.98
N PHE A 74 -27.55 -4.26 2.27
CA PHE A 74 -26.87 -3.31 3.14
C PHE A 74 -25.40 -3.71 3.36
N LEU A 75 -25.14 -4.99 3.59
CA LEU A 75 -23.78 -5.54 3.64
C LEU A 75 -23.07 -5.31 2.30
N ASN A 76 -23.73 -5.61 1.18
CA ASN A 76 -23.19 -5.37 -0.16
C ASN A 76 -22.85 -3.90 -0.38
N HIS A 77 -23.67 -2.95 0.08
CA HIS A 77 -23.45 -1.53 -0.21
C HIS A 77 -22.14 -1.02 0.40
N ARG A 78 -21.80 -1.44 1.63
CA ARG A 78 -20.51 -1.12 2.25
C ARG A 78 -19.34 -1.69 1.45
N TYR A 79 -19.46 -2.93 0.98
CA TYR A 79 -18.42 -3.57 0.16
C TYR A 79 -18.31 -2.98 -1.25
N VAL A 80 -19.41 -2.48 -1.83
CA VAL A 80 -19.38 -1.76 -3.11
C VAL A 80 -18.56 -0.48 -2.97
N GLY A 81 -18.69 0.24 -1.85
CA GLY A 81 -17.87 1.43 -1.56
C GLY A 81 -16.38 1.11 -1.52
N ILE A 82 -15.98 0.05 -0.81
CA ILE A 82 -14.56 -0.37 -0.73
C ILE A 82 -14.03 -0.75 -2.11
N LYS A 83 -14.80 -1.47 -2.93
CA LYS A 83 -14.40 -1.84 -4.29
C LYS A 83 -14.20 -0.64 -5.19
N LYS A 84 -15.15 0.31 -5.18
CA LYS A 84 -15.02 1.55 -5.95
C LYS A 84 -13.78 2.34 -5.54
N LEU A 85 -13.53 2.44 -4.24
CA LEU A 85 -12.36 3.12 -3.69
C LEU A 85 -11.05 2.44 -4.10
N LEU A 86 -11.01 1.10 -4.07
CA LEU A 86 -9.86 0.32 -4.49
C LEU A 86 -9.60 0.40 -5.99
N LEU A 87 -10.65 0.33 -6.82
CA LEU A 87 -10.52 0.53 -8.27
C LEU A 87 -10.04 1.95 -8.58
N PHE A 88 -10.55 2.96 -7.86
CA PHE A 88 -10.10 4.33 -7.98
C PHE A 88 -8.63 4.49 -7.60
N ALA A 89 -8.17 3.86 -6.51
CA ALA A 89 -6.76 3.82 -6.13
C ALA A 89 -5.90 3.20 -7.24
N PHE A 90 -6.35 2.09 -7.83
CA PHE A 90 -5.64 1.44 -8.94
C PHE A 90 -5.58 2.32 -10.20
N LEU A 91 -6.68 3.01 -10.54
CA LEU A 91 -6.71 3.95 -11.67
C LEU A 91 -5.78 5.15 -11.42
N LEU A 92 -5.78 5.71 -10.21
CA LEU A 92 -4.84 6.76 -9.83
C LEU A 92 -3.39 6.28 -9.89
N PHE A 93 -3.13 5.04 -9.48
CA PHE A 93 -1.81 4.43 -9.57
C PHE A 93 -1.37 4.28 -11.04
N ALA A 94 -2.23 3.75 -11.90
CA ALA A 94 -1.97 3.63 -13.33
C ALA A 94 -1.77 5.01 -14.00
N ALA A 95 -2.61 5.99 -13.66
CA ALA A 95 -2.46 7.36 -14.15
C ALA A 95 -1.15 8.00 -13.64
N SER A 96 -0.80 7.80 -12.36
CA SER A 96 0.47 8.26 -11.81
C SER A 96 1.65 7.64 -12.55
N TRP A 97 1.53 6.39 -13.00
CA TRP A 97 2.57 5.74 -13.78
C TRP A 97 2.71 6.37 -15.18
N ILE A 98 1.59 6.59 -15.88
CA ILE A 98 1.56 7.27 -17.18
C ILE A 98 2.11 8.71 -17.07
N ILE A 99 1.77 9.45 -16.02
CA ILE A 99 2.26 10.82 -15.82
C ILE A 99 3.74 10.82 -15.44
N ASN A 100 4.21 9.81 -14.69
CA ASN A 100 5.63 9.66 -14.37
C ASN A 100 6.46 9.27 -15.63
N LEU A 101 5.84 8.74 -16.70
CA LEU A 101 6.47 8.64 -18.03
C LEU A 101 6.70 10.00 -18.69
N LEU A 102 6.04 11.07 -18.24
CA LEU A 102 6.21 12.43 -18.74
C LEU A 102 7.15 13.27 -17.85
N GLY A 103 7.70 12.70 -16.77
CA GLY A 103 8.58 13.39 -15.83
C GLY A 103 7.91 14.38 -14.88
N ILE A 104 6.58 14.39 -14.82
CA ILE A 104 5.80 15.28 -13.95
C ILE A 104 5.47 14.54 -12.64
N GLY A 105 6.08 14.98 -11.54
CA GLY A 105 5.74 14.75 -10.12
C GLY A 105 5.01 13.46 -9.65
N SER A 106 5.62 12.74 -8.70
CA SER A 106 5.19 11.44 -8.13
C SER A 106 4.06 11.45 -7.09
N TRP A 107 3.31 12.55 -6.93
CA TRP A 107 2.37 12.71 -5.80
C TRP A 107 1.08 11.91 -5.96
N ILE A 108 0.63 11.67 -7.20
CA ILE A 108 -0.59 10.90 -7.47
C ILE A 108 -0.43 9.45 -6.98
N GLY A 109 0.76 8.86 -7.16
CA GLY A 109 1.08 7.54 -6.64
C GLY A 109 0.98 7.49 -5.12
N LEU A 110 1.51 8.49 -4.41
CA LEU A 110 1.35 8.59 -2.95
C LEU A 110 -0.13 8.57 -2.55
N VAL A 111 -0.97 9.35 -3.23
CA VAL A 111 -2.41 9.41 -2.95
C VAL A 111 -3.07 8.04 -3.17
N ALA A 112 -2.76 7.34 -4.27
CA ALA A 112 -3.27 6.00 -4.54
C ALA A 112 -2.94 5.02 -3.40
N PHE A 113 -1.73 5.11 -2.86
CA PHE A 113 -1.25 4.28 -1.78
C PHE A 113 -1.84 4.64 -0.40
N ILE A 114 -2.10 5.92 -0.13
CA ILE A 114 -2.87 6.36 1.05
C ILE A 114 -4.29 5.81 0.99
N ILE A 115 -4.93 5.82 -0.19
CA ILE A 115 -6.25 5.24 -0.39
C ILE A 115 -6.22 3.72 -0.13
N LEU A 116 -5.20 3.01 -0.66
CA LEU A 116 -5.01 1.58 -0.40
C LEU A 116 -4.85 1.29 1.10
N GLY A 117 -4.01 2.07 1.81
CA GLY A 117 -3.89 1.98 3.26
C GLY A 117 -5.22 2.21 3.98
N THR A 118 -6.00 3.20 3.55
CA THR A 118 -7.33 3.49 4.11
C THR A 118 -8.30 2.31 3.92
N VAL A 119 -8.21 1.59 2.80
CA VAL A 119 -8.97 0.34 2.58
C VAL A 119 -8.56 -0.73 3.60
N TYR A 120 -7.27 -0.92 3.87
CA TYR A 120 -6.79 -1.87 4.88
C TYR A 120 -7.24 -1.48 6.29
N LEU A 121 -7.16 -0.20 6.65
CA LEU A 121 -7.67 0.31 7.92
C LEU A 121 -9.17 0.05 8.08
N ARG A 122 -9.96 0.29 7.01
CA ARG A 122 -11.40 0.04 7.04
C ARG A 122 -11.72 -1.45 7.21
N ILE A 123 -10.98 -2.34 6.54
CA ILE A 123 -11.09 -3.78 6.73
C ILE A 123 -10.74 -4.16 8.18
N ALA A 124 -9.70 -3.56 8.76
CA ALA A 124 -9.31 -3.79 10.16
C ALA A 124 -10.42 -3.41 11.14
N ILE A 125 -11.03 -2.23 10.95
CA ILE A 125 -12.15 -1.73 11.76
C ILE A 125 -13.38 -2.62 11.59
N ASP A 126 -13.68 -3.07 10.37
CA ASP A 126 -14.82 -3.96 10.12
C ASP A 126 -14.66 -5.31 10.84
N PHE A 127 -13.45 -5.89 10.85
CA PHE A 127 -13.18 -7.09 11.64
C PHE A 127 -13.23 -6.82 13.15
N LEU A 128 -12.72 -5.67 13.61
CA LEU A 128 -12.77 -5.30 15.02
C LEU A 128 -14.20 -5.15 15.51
N ARG A 129 -15.08 -4.50 14.72
CA ARG A 129 -16.49 -4.33 15.05
C ARG A 129 -17.21 -5.67 15.17
N LYS A 130 -16.83 -6.64 14.33
CA LYS A 130 -17.37 -8.01 14.33
C LYS A 130 -16.71 -8.92 15.36
N ARG A 131 -15.85 -8.42 16.25
CA ARG A 131 -15.19 -9.23 17.29
C ARG A 131 -16.16 -9.99 18.20
N HIS A 132 -17.34 -9.40 18.44
CA HIS A 132 -18.36 -9.99 19.33
C HIS A 132 -18.98 -11.26 18.74
N ILE A 133 -18.97 -11.42 17.40
CA ILE A 133 -19.59 -12.56 16.71
C ILE A 133 -18.64 -13.76 16.68
N ARG A 134 -17.34 -13.53 16.46
CA ARG A 134 -16.34 -14.61 16.32
C ARG A 134 -15.03 -14.18 16.98
N LYS A 135 -14.57 -14.93 17.99
CA LYS A 135 -13.30 -14.66 18.69
C LYS A 135 -12.10 -14.55 17.74
N GLY A 136 -12.12 -15.27 16.62
CA GLY A 136 -11.08 -15.20 15.58
C GLY A 136 -10.97 -13.84 14.86
N ASN A 137 -12.00 -13.01 14.88
CA ASN A 137 -11.99 -11.71 14.19
C ASN A 137 -11.01 -10.71 14.80
N THR A 138 -10.65 -10.87 16.07
CA THR A 138 -9.61 -10.03 16.71
C THR A 138 -8.26 -10.22 16.02
N TRP A 139 -7.86 -11.47 15.75
CA TRP A 139 -6.62 -11.77 15.04
C TRP A 139 -6.63 -11.24 13.60
N LEU A 140 -7.77 -11.40 12.90
CA LEU A 140 -7.92 -10.84 11.55
C LEU A 140 -7.83 -9.31 11.55
N SER A 141 -8.40 -8.64 12.55
CA SER A 141 -8.30 -7.19 12.70
C SER A 141 -6.85 -6.73 12.95
N VAL A 142 -6.12 -7.43 13.84
CA VAL A 142 -4.71 -7.15 14.11
C VAL A 142 -3.86 -7.30 12.85
N LEU A 143 -4.04 -8.39 12.10
CA LEU A 143 -3.31 -8.61 10.84
C LEU A 143 -3.61 -7.52 9.79
N ALA A 144 -4.87 -7.09 9.66
CA ALA A 144 -5.24 -5.97 8.78
C ALA A 144 -4.62 -4.65 9.25
N GLY A 145 -4.58 -4.41 10.57
CA GLY A 145 -3.95 -3.24 11.17
C GLY A 145 -2.44 -3.21 10.92
N LEU A 146 -1.75 -4.36 11.08
CA LEU A 146 -0.32 -4.49 10.76
C LEU A 146 -0.06 -4.27 9.27
N SER A 147 -0.91 -4.78 8.39
CA SER A 147 -0.85 -4.50 6.95
C SER A 147 -0.95 -3.00 6.65
N PHE A 148 -1.93 -2.32 7.27
CA PHE A 148 -2.11 -0.87 7.15
C PHE A 148 -0.87 -0.10 7.60
N VAL A 149 -0.37 -0.39 8.80
CA VAL A 149 0.82 0.29 9.36
C VAL A 149 2.05 0.04 8.48
N GLY A 150 2.34 -1.22 8.12
CA GLY A 150 3.49 -1.56 7.27
C GLY A 150 3.43 -0.87 5.92
N THR A 151 2.26 -0.91 5.27
CA THR A 151 2.05 -0.25 3.97
C THR A 151 2.22 1.25 4.11
N LEU A 152 1.47 1.92 5.01
CA LEU A 152 1.51 3.37 5.18
C LEU A 152 2.91 3.88 5.57
N SER A 153 3.54 3.27 6.57
CA SER A 153 4.90 3.64 6.99
C SER A 153 5.91 3.44 5.87
N GLY A 154 5.81 2.33 5.12
CA GLY A 154 6.68 2.07 3.98
C GLY A 154 6.54 3.12 2.87
N ILE A 155 5.30 3.46 2.51
CA ILE A 155 5.01 4.51 1.52
C ILE A 155 5.53 5.88 1.98
N LEU A 156 5.30 6.25 3.25
CA LEU A 156 5.76 7.51 3.81
C LEU A 156 7.29 7.58 3.78
N LEU A 157 8.00 6.50 4.12
CA LEU A 157 9.46 6.45 4.05
C LEU A 157 9.99 6.53 2.61
N ILE A 158 9.35 5.85 1.66
CA ILE A 158 9.68 5.97 0.23
C ILE A 158 9.50 7.40 -0.24
N PHE A 159 8.41 8.04 0.18
CA PHE A 159 8.07 9.40 -0.17
C PHE A 159 9.05 10.41 0.44
N LEU A 160 9.34 10.30 1.74
CA LEU A 160 10.31 11.13 2.44
C LEU A 160 11.71 10.99 1.86
N SER A 161 12.12 9.76 1.58
CA SER A 161 13.42 9.49 0.95
C SER A 161 13.54 10.16 -0.41
N ARG A 162 12.49 10.09 -1.23
CA ARG A 162 12.50 10.65 -2.58
C ARG A 162 12.44 12.17 -2.63
N ASN A 163 11.66 12.80 -1.75
CA ASN A 163 11.39 14.25 -1.83
C ASN A 163 12.30 15.07 -0.92
N PHE A 164 12.76 14.50 0.18
CA PHE A 164 13.54 15.22 1.21
C PHE A 164 14.93 14.61 1.43
N GLY A 165 15.30 13.56 0.67
CA GLY A 165 16.64 12.96 0.76
C GLY A 165 16.87 12.15 2.05
N PHE A 166 15.82 11.77 2.78
CA PHE A 166 15.98 10.89 3.95
C PHE A 166 16.58 9.55 3.51
N SER A 167 17.76 9.23 4.04
CA SER A 167 18.42 7.95 3.78
C SER A 167 17.73 6.84 4.57
N THR A 168 16.75 6.18 3.94
CA THR A 168 16.01 5.08 4.56
C THR A 168 16.66 3.72 4.32
N ARG A 169 17.83 3.66 3.66
CA ARG A 169 18.54 2.42 3.26
C ARG A 169 17.65 1.36 2.57
N GLY A 170 16.52 1.78 1.98
CA GLY A 170 15.55 0.87 1.37
C GLY A 170 14.46 0.34 2.31
N HIS A 171 14.49 0.65 3.61
CA HIS A 171 13.50 0.15 4.58
C HIS A 171 12.04 0.50 4.28
N GLY A 172 11.80 1.57 3.52
CA GLY A 172 10.44 1.90 3.07
C GLY A 172 9.84 0.80 2.18
N VAL A 173 10.67 0.21 1.31
CA VAL A 173 10.31 -0.93 0.45
C VAL A 173 10.00 -2.15 1.32
N ASP A 174 10.91 -2.49 2.24
CA ASP A 174 10.76 -3.64 3.12
C ASP A 174 9.43 -3.62 3.88
N LEU A 175 9.08 -2.47 4.46
CA LEU A 175 7.84 -2.29 5.22
C LEU A 175 6.57 -2.48 4.37
N THR A 176 6.58 -2.06 3.10
CA THR A 176 5.43 -2.33 2.21
C THR A 176 5.27 -3.82 1.91
N VAL A 177 6.36 -4.55 1.70
CA VAL A 177 6.33 -6.00 1.48
C VAL A 177 5.88 -6.74 2.75
N PHE A 178 6.32 -6.30 3.94
CA PHE A 178 5.79 -6.82 5.20
C PHE A 178 4.29 -6.57 5.33
N GLY A 179 3.80 -5.39 4.95
CA GLY A 179 2.37 -5.08 4.94
C GLY A 179 1.59 -6.05 4.03
N TRP A 180 2.09 -6.30 2.83
CA TRP A 180 1.53 -7.28 1.90
C TRP A 180 1.53 -8.71 2.46
N PHE A 181 2.61 -9.13 3.12
CA PHE A 181 2.70 -10.44 3.78
C PHE A 181 1.60 -10.63 4.83
N PHE A 182 1.42 -9.66 5.74
CA PHE A 182 0.37 -9.75 6.76
C PHE A 182 -1.03 -9.75 6.15
N PHE A 183 -1.26 -8.98 5.07
CA PHE A 183 -2.53 -9.01 4.36
C PHE A 183 -2.80 -10.36 3.68
N SER A 184 -1.77 -10.96 3.07
CA SER A 184 -1.86 -12.29 2.45
C SER A 184 -2.18 -13.37 3.49
N LEU A 185 -1.54 -13.29 4.65
CA LEU A 185 -1.81 -14.18 5.79
C LEU A 185 -3.24 -14.03 6.30
N LEU A 186 -3.72 -12.79 6.42
CA LEU A 186 -5.12 -12.50 6.77
C LEU A 186 -6.08 -13.16 5.79
N CYS A 187 -5.87 -12.97 4.48
CA CYS A 187 -6.76 -13.54 3.46
C CYS A 187 -6.78 -15.07 3.52
N LEU A 188 -5.62 -15.71 3.73
CA LEU A 188 -5.52 -17.15 3.87
C LEU A 188 -6.32 -17.66 5.08
N ILE A 189 -6.10 -17.08 6.26
CA ILE A 189 -6.80 -17.47 7.50
C ILE A 189 -8.32 -17.25 7.33
N TYR A 190 -8.73 -16.13 6.74
CA TYR A 190 -10.12 -15.83 6.47
C TYR A 190 -10.75 -16.90 5.56
N TYR A 191 -10.16 -17.19 4.39
CA TYR A 191 -10.73 -18.15 3.45
C TYR A 191 -10.68 -19.60 3.94
N MET A 192 -9.66 -19.99 4.71
CA MET A 192 -9.66 -21.29 5.39
C MET A 192 -10.78 -21.39 6.44
N GLY A 193 -11.04 -20.29 7.16
CA GLY A 193 -12.13 -20.18 8.11
C GLY A 193 -13.51 -20.26 7.45
N GLU A 194 -13.69 -19.63 6.29
CA GLU A 194 -14.93 -19.69 5.51
C GLU A 194 -15.11 -21.04 4.81
N PHE A 195 -14.04 -21.65 4.30
CA PHE A 195 -14.07 -22.99 3.71
C PHE A 195 -14.59 -24.04 4.69
N LYS A 196 -14.19 -23.97 5.97
CA LYS A 196 -14.68 -24.87 7.02
C LYS A 196 -16.16 -24.65 7.37
N SER A 197 -16.69 -23.45 7.14
CA SER A 197 -18.08 -23.09 7.43
C SER A 197 -19.01 -23.29 6.22
N ALA A 198 -18.46 -23.37 5.01
CA ALA A 198 -19.22 -23.57 3.78
C ALA A 198 -19.77 -25.00 3.72
N ILE A 199 -21.04 -25.13 3.38
CA ILE A 199 -21.71 -26.44 3.27
C ILE A 199 -22.19 -26.68 1.82
N GLU A 200 -22.43 -25.61 1.05
CA GLU A 200 -22.75 -25.79 -0.36
C GLU A 200 -21.51 -26.15 -1.17
N PRO A 201 -21.55 -27.18 -2.02
CA PRO A 201 -20.37 -27.67 -2.75
C PRO A 201 -19.77 -26.62 -3.69
N VAL A 202 -20.61 -25.73 -4.24
CA VAL A 202 -20.18 -24.62 -5.11
C VAL A 202 -19.39 -23.58 -4.30
N GLU A 203 -19.88 -23.21 -3.11
CA GLU A 203 -19.19 -22.28 -2.22
C GLU A 203 -17.89 -22.87 -1.68
N ILE A 204 -17.89 -24.16 -1.31
CA ILE A 204 -16.71 -24.90 -0.86
C ILE A 204 -15.62 -24.83 -1.95
N ARG A 205 -15.96 -25.14 -3.21
CA ARG A 205 -15.02 -25.07 -4.34
C ARG A 205 -14.46 -23.66 -4.52
N LYS A 206 -15.32 -22.64 -4.43
CA LYS A 206 -14.93 -21.24 -4.55
C LYS A 206 -14.01 -20.79 -3.42
N MET A 207 -14.33 -21.10 -2.17
CA MET A 207 -13.52 -20.75 -1.00
C MET A 207 -12.20 -21.50 -0.99
N ARG A 208 -12.17 -22.76 -1.45
CA ARG A 208 -10.93 -23.52 -1.63
C ARG A 208 -10.01 -22.87 -2.67
N TRP A 209 -10.58 -22.44 -3.81
CA TRP A 209 -9.81 -21.74 -4.83
C TRP A 209 -9.24 -20.41 -4.32
N LEU A 210 -10.05 -19.61 -3.62
CA LEU A 210 -9.61 -18.35 -3.01
C LEU A 210 -8.56 -18.56 -1.91
N GLY A 211 -8.72 -19.58 -1.07
CA GLY A 211 -7.73 -19.96 -0.07
C GLY A 211 -6.40 -20.38 -0.70
N CYS A 212 -6.45 -21.16 -1.78
CA CYS A 212 -5.25 -21.54 -2.55
C CYS A 212 -4.56 -20.30 -3.14
N LEU A 213 -5.33 -19.39 -3.74
CA LEU A 213 -4.85 -18.13 -4.28
C LEU A 213 -4.15 -17.27 -3.21
N SER A 214 -4.74 -17.16 -2.02
CA SER A 214 -4.14 -16.44 -0.90
C SER A 214 -2.89 -17.14 -0.35
N GLY A 215 -2.87 -18.48 -0.30
CA GLY A 215 -1.69 -19.25 0.08
C GLY A 215 -0.52 -19.04 -0.88
N PHE A 216 -0.79 -18.99 -2.18
CA PHE A 216 0.22 -18.69 -3.18
C PHE A 216 0.74 -17.26 -3.08
N ASN A 217 -0.14 -16.27 -2.90
CA ASN A 217 0.28 -14.89 -2.62
C ASN A 217 1.15 -14.78 -1.36
N LEU A 218 0.79 -15.48 -0.29
CA LEU A 218 1.57 -15.53 0.94
C LEU A 218 2.97 -16.12 0.69
N LEU A 219 3.06 -17.19 -0.12
CA LEU A 219 4.34 -17.75 -0.53
C LEU A 219 5.19 -16.73 -1.30
N LEU A 220 4.60 -16.00 -2.24
CA LEU A 220 5.32 -14.96 -3.00
C LEU A 220 5.79 -13.80 -2.10
N ALA A 221 4.97 -13.37 -1.15
CA ALA A 221 5.34 -12.37 -0.17
C ALA A 221 6.46 -12.86 0.76
N ALA A 222 6.41 -14.12 1.19
CA ALA A 222 7.44 -14.74 2.02
C ALA A 222 8.78 -14.86 1.27
N VAL A 223 8.75 -15.31 0.01
CA VAL A 223 9.93 -15.34 -0.87
C VAL A 223 10.50 -13.92 -1.04
N SER A 224 9.64 -12.92 -1.21
CA SER A 224 10.06 -11.51 -1.31
C SER A 224 10.75 -11.03 -0.03
N ILE A 225 10.23 -11.36 1.15
CA ILE A 225 10.89 -11.03 2.44
C ILE A 225 12.24 -11.75 2.57
N ALA A 226 12.32 -13.01 2.17
CA ALA A 226 13.56 -13.79 2.21
C ALA A 226 14.67 -13.19 1.31
N THR A 227 14.31 -12.37 0.32
CA THR A 227 15.31 -11.66 -0.50
C THR A 227 16.06 -10.57 0.25
N PHE A 228 15.54 -10.03 1.36
CA PHE A 228 16.18 -8.94 2.10
C PHE A 228 17.53 -9.34 2.73
N PRO A 229 17.62 -10.40 3.57
CA PRO A 229 18.90 -10.85 4.09
C PRO A 229 19.81 -11.44 3.01
N LEU A 230 19.23 -11.96 1.92
CA LEU A 230 19.95 -12.64 0.84
C LEU A 230 20.21 -11.74 -0.38
N TYR A 231 20.04 -10.41 -0.25
CA TYR A 231 20.01 -9.50 -1.39
C TYR A 231 21.23 -9.64 -2.31
N HIS A 232 22.42 -9.81 -1.73
CA HIS A 232 23.66 -9.98 -2.49
C HIS A 232 23.65 -11.22 -3.41
N LEU A 233 22.99 -12.31 -2.99
CA LEU A 233 22.86 -13.55 -3.77
C LEU A 233 21.77 -13.45 -4.83
N VAL A 234 20.65 -12.80 -4.50
CA VAL A 234 19.43 -12.83 -5.32
C VAL A 234 19.21 -11.60 -6.19
N LYS A 235 20.09 -10.58 -6.12
CA LYS A 235 19.93 -9.33 -6.90
C LYS A 235 19.72 -9.55 -8.40
N ASN A 236 20.38 -10.56 -8.98
CA ASN A 236 20.26 -10.89 -10.41
C ASN A 236 18.92 -11.54 -10.76
N TYR A 237 18.26 -12.19 -9.78
CA TYR A 237 16.99 -12.89 -9.95
C TYR A 237 15.78 -12.03 -9.56
N LEU A 238 16.00 -10.95 -8.82
CA LEU A 238 14.95 -10.07 -8.30
C LEU A 238 14.05 -9.53 -9.43
N PHE A 239 14.64 -9.20 -10.59
CA PHE A 239 13.88 -8.79 -11.77
C PHE A 239 12.88 -9.87 -12.25
N PHE A 240 13.33 -11.13 -12.34
CA PHE A 240 12.47 -12.24 -12.76
C PHE A 240 11.37 -12.51 -11.73
N LEU A 241 11.68 -12.44 -10.44
CA LEU A 241 10.70 -12.59 -9.37
C LEU A 241 9.60 -11.53 -9.48
N ILE A 242 9.97 -10.26 -9.67
CA ILE A 242 9.01 -9.17 -9.85
C ILE A 242 8.15 -9.40 -11.09
N LEU A 243 8.75 -9.74 -12.23
CA LEU A 243 8.01 -9.97 -13.47
C LEU A 243 7.02 -11.14 -13.32
N PHE A 244 7.44 -12.20 -12.63
CA PHE A 244 6.60 -13.35 -12.33
C PHE A 244 5.40 -12.94 -11.47
N ILE A 245 5.61 -12.20 -10.38
CA ILE A 245 4.53 -11.76 -9.50
C ILE A 245 3.56 -10.83 -10.26
N LEU A 246 4.05 -9.87 -11.03
CA LEU A 246 3.19 -8.98 -11.83
C LEU A 246 2.38 -9.75 -12.88
N GLY A 247 3.01 -10.70 -13.58
CA GLY A 247 2.34 -11.55 -14.56
C GLY A 247 1.26 -12.43 -13.92
N PHE A 248 1.56 -12.99 -12.74
CA PHE A 248 0.60 -13.76 -11.95
C PHE A 248 -0.58 -12.91 -11.49
N ASP A 249 -0.32 -11.74 -10.90
CA ASP A 249 -1.37 -10.84 -10.43
C ASP A 249 -2.28 -10.37 -11.57
N LEU A 250 -1.70 -10.04 -12.72
CA LEU A 250 -2.47 -9.67 -13.92
C LEU A 250 -3.34 -10.82 -14.41
N LEU A 251 -2.79 -12.04 -14.49
CA LEU A 251 -3.53 -13.24 -14.90
C LEU A 251 -4.71 -13.50 -13.94
N VAL A 252 -4.47 -13.43 -12.64
CA VAL A 252 -5.51 -13.61 -11.62
C VAL A 252 -6.57 -12.52 -11.72
N LEU A 253 -6.16 -11.26 -11.93
CA LEU A 253 -7.10 -10.15 -12.10
C LEU A 253 -8.02 -10.38 -13.30
N VAL A 254 -7.48 -10.83 -14.44
CA VAL A 254 -8.25 -11.21 -15.63
C VAL A 254 -9.20 -12.36 -15.31
N ILE A 255 -8.75 -13.40 -14.62
CA ILE A 255 -9.61 -14.52 -14.20
C ILE A 255 -10.74 -14.04 -13.28
N LEU A 256 -10.45 -13.17 -12.30
CA LEU A 256 -11.44 -12.61 -11.39
C LEU A 256 -12.49 -11.75 -12.13
N LEU A 257 -12.07 -11.02 -13.16
CA LEU A 257 -12.96 -10.26 -14.05
C LEU A 257 -13.85 -11.18 -14.87
N LEU A 258 -13.27 -12.18 -15.56
CA LEU A 258 -14.00 -13.14 -16.41
C LEU A 258 -15.00 -13.99 -15.62
N THR A 259 -14.60 -14.46 -14.44
CA THR A 259 -15.46 -15.25 -13.54
C THR A 259 -16.49 -14.41 -12.79
N ARG A 260 -16.52 -13.08 -12.99
CA ARG A 260 -17.31 -12.12 -12.21
C ARG A 260 -17.10 -12.28 -10.69
N SER A 261 -15.95 -12.82 -10.28
CA SER A 261 -15.57 -13.03 -8.88
C SER A 261 -15.02 -11.75 -8.22
N MET A 262 -15.03 -10.62 -8.95
CA MET A 262 -14.84 -9.26 -8.41
C MET A 262 -15.80 -8.90 -7.26
N LYS A 263 -16.80 -9.75 -6.98
CA LYS A 263 -17.64 -9.63 -5.78
C LYS A 263 -16.86 -9.81 -4.48
N ASN A 264 -15.71 -10.48 -4.47
CA ASN A 264 -14.94 -10.71 -3.26
C ASN A 264 -13.92 -9.60 -2.98
N THR A 265 -14.25 -8.67 -2.09
CA THR A 265 -13.43 -7.50 -1.79
C THR A 265 -12.02 -7.86 -1.31
N LEU A 266 -11.88 -8.88 -0.45
CA LEU A 266 -10.57 -9.27 0.09
C LEU A 266 -9.64 -9.80 -1.01
N ALA A 267 -10.14 -10.64 -1.91
CA ALA A 267 -9.36 -11.16 -3.04
C ALA A 267 -8.93 -10.04 -3.99
N VAL A 268 -9.84 -9.10 -4.30
CA VAL A 268 -9.50 -7.97 -5.16
C VAL A 268 -8.48 -7.05 -4.48
N SER A 269 -8.64 -6.77 -3.18
CA SER A 269 -7.65 -6.02 -2.38
C SER A 269 -6.29 -6.71 -2.35
N LEU A 270 -6.25 -8.04 -2.24
CA LEU A 270 -5.02 -8.81 -2.20
C LEU A 270 -4.25 -8.68 -3.51
N ILE A 271 -4.91 -8.91 -4.64
CA ILE A 271 -4.28 -8.87 -5.97
C ILE A 271 -3.89 -7.46 -6.37
N LEU A 272 -4.76 -6.46 -6.17
CA LEU A 272 -4.42 -5.07 -6.48
C LEU A 272 -3.33 -4.53 -5.54
N GLY A 273 -3.36 -4.90 -4.25
CA GLY A 273 -2.34 -4.53 -3.29
C GLY A 273 -0.98 -5.14 -3.64
N SER A 274 -0.94 -6.44 -3.93
CA SER A 274 0.26 -7.15 -4.41
C SER A 274 0.84 -6.48 -5.65
N PHE A 275 0.00 -6.28 -6.67
CA PHE A 275 0.41 -5.66 -7.93
C PHE A 275 1.02 -4.28 -7.72
N MET A 276 0.32 -3.41 -6.98
CA MET A 276 0.79 -2.05 -6.70
C MET A 276 2.13 -2.05 -5.96
N ILE A 277 2.25 -2.88 -4.91
CA ILE A 277 3.47 -2.95 -4.09
C ILE A 277 4.63 -3.47 -4.95
N VAL A 278 4.48 -4.60 -5.62
CA VAL A 278 5.53 -5.21 -6.46
C VAL A 278 5.94 -4.29 -7.59
N PHE A 279 4.99 -3.55 -8.18
CA PHE A 279 5.28 -2.62 -9.26
C PHE A 279 6.18 -1.46 -8.83
N ILE A 280 6.02 -0.93 -7.60
CA ILE A 280 6.94 0.09 -7.05
C ILE A 280 8.39 -0.42 -7.06
N HIS A 281 8.58 -1.71 -6.84
CA HIS A 281 9.90 -2.35 -6.72
C HIS A 281 10.50 -2.69 -8.07
N SER A 282 9.69 -2.71 -9.12
CA SER A 282 10.16 -3.13 -10.43
C SER A 282 11.23 -2.19 -10.97
N HIS A 283 12.22 -2.80 -11.63
CA HIS A 283 13.27 -2.06 -12.33
C HIS A 283 12.70 -1.19 -13.46
N PHE A 284 11.44 -1.44 -13.88
CA PHE A 284 10.72 -0.51 -14.74
C PHE A 284 10.67 0.87 -14.10
N ARG A 285 10.49 1.00 -12.78
CA ARG A 285 10.47 2.30 -12.10
C ARG A 285 11.70 3.16 -12.37
N THR A 286 12.89 2.56 -12.42
CA THR A 286 14.15 3.31 -12.66
C THR A 286 14.40 3.59 -14.13
N LYS A 287 13.74 2.87 -15.05
CA LYS A 287 13.80 3.08 -16.49
C LYS A 287 12.78 4.09 -16.99
N LEU A 288 11.82 4.47 -16.15
CA LEU A 288 10.85 5.52 -16.47
C LEU A 288 11.51 6.88 -16.20
N PRO A 289 11.20 7.91 -16.99
CA PRO A 289 11.70 9.27 -16.85
C PRO A 289 11.09 10.00 -15.63
N GLY A 290 11.05 9.37 -14.46
CA GLY A 290 11.14 10.13 -13.22
C GLY A 290 12.60 10.52 -13.11
N GLY A 291 12.98 11.61 -13.80
CA GLY A 291 14.35 11.97 -14.11
C GLY A 291 15.31 11.53 -13.02
N LYS A 292 16.39 10.82 -13.41
CA LYS A 292 17.59 10.78 -12.57
C LYS A 292 17.71 12.20 -12.00
N PRO A 293 17.81 12.39 -10.67
CA PRO A 293 18.02 13.74 -10.12
C PRO A 293 19.08 14.35 -11.02
N LYS A 294 18.77 15.44 -11.73
CA LYS A 294 19.69 15.98 -12.74
C LYS A 294 21.02 16.11 -12.02
N LEU A 295 21.97 15.22 -12.34
CA LEU A 295 23.27 15.29 -11.71
C LEU A 295 23.86 16.50 -12.40
N TYR A 296 23.87 17.62 -11.70
CA TYR A 296 24.55 18.81 -12.16
C TYR A 296 26.01 18.52 -11.90
N GLU A 297 26.73 18.19 -12.96
CA GLU A 297 28.16 18.03 -12.87
C GLU A 297 28.76 19.43 -12.76
N LEU A 298 29.26 19.76 -11.58
CA LEU A 298 30.02 21.00 -11.40
C LEU A 298 31.47 20.70 -11.75
N THR A 299 31.84 20.96 -13.01
CA THR A 299 33.24 20.95 -13.43
C THR A 299 33.88 22.28 -13.10
N LEU A 300 34.92 22.25 -12.28
CA LEU A 300 35.76 23.41 -12.01
C LEU A 300 37.07 23.25 -12.77
N GLN A 301 37.25 24.08 -13.78
CA GLN A 301 38.54 24.23 -14.43
C GLN A 301 39.38 25.16 -13.57
N VAL A 302 40.48 24.65 -13.04
CA VAL A 302 41.44 25.44 -12.26
C VAL A 302 42.59 25.76 -13.21
N SER A 303 42.82 27.03 -13.51
CA SER A 303 44.01 27.43 -14.27
C SER A 303 45.22 27.22 -13.35
N PRO A 304 46.17 26.33 -13.70
CA PRO A 304 47.32 26.09 -12.85
C PRO A 304 48.17 27.36 -12.83
N ASP A 305 48.33 27.96 -11.65
CA ASP A 305 49.50 28.77 -11.39
C ASP A 305 50.67 27.79 -11.16
N PRO A 306 51.77 27.86 -11.93
CA PRO A 306 52.90 26.93 -11.80
C PRO A 306 53.56 26.94 -10.41
N SER A 307 53.20 27.88 -9.53
CA SER A 307 53.66 27.94 -8.14
C SER A 307 52.83 27.09 -7.15
N TRP A 308 51.69 26.53 -7.55
CA TRP A 308 50.78 25.79 -6.66
C TRP A 308 51.03 24.28 -6.75
N SER A 309 51.56 23.69 -5.68
CA SER A 309 51.87 22.24 -5.59
C SER A 309 50.86 21.45 -4.74
N SER A 310 49.67 21.99 -4.46
CA SER A 310 48.70 21.31 -3.59
C SER A 310 47.82 20.32 -4.38
N ASP A 311 47.97 19.03 -4.08
CA ASP A 311 47.19 17.93 -4.66
C ASP A 311 45.71 17.88 -4.20
N ARG A 312 45.25 18.84 -3.39
CA ARG A 312 43.94 18.76 -2.73
C ARG A 312 43.21 20.09 -2.78
N ILE A 313 42.12 20.13 -3.56
CA ILE A 313 41.19 21.25 -3.62
C ILE A 313 39.89 20.85 -2.94
N TYR A 314 39.33 21.75 -2.14
CA TYR A 314 38.07 21.54 -1.43
C TYR A 314 37.02 22.57 -1.89
N ILE A 315 35.75 22.19 -1.90
CA ILE A 315 34.62 23.12 -2.03
C ILE A 315 33.89 23.17 -0.70
N SER A 316 33.67 24.37 -0.16
CA SER A 316 32.84 24.56 1.02
C SER A 316 31.49 25.16 0.63
N MET A 317 30.43 24.39 0.82
CA MET A 317 29.07 24.84 0.52
C MET A 317 28.42 25.41 1.78
N TYR A 318 27.82 26.59 1.67
CA TYR A 318 27.14 27.24 2.79
C TYR A 318 25.63 27.23 2.53
N TYR A 319 24.85 26.74 3.48
CA TYR A 319 23.40 26.84 3.40
C TYR A 319 22.96 28.19 3.94
N GLU A 320 22.08 28.88 3.22
CA GLU A 320 21.65 30.24 3.58
C GLU A 320 21.05 30.31 5.00
N ASN A 321 20.38 29.24 5.46
CA ASN A 321 19.81 29.14 6.81
C ASN A 321 20.77 28.55 7.88
N PHE A 322 21.96 28.07 7.49
CA PHE A 322 22.96 27.47 8.40
C PHE A 322 24.38 27.89 8.00
N ALA A 323 24.63 29.19 7.95
CA ALA A 323 25.92 29.76 7.51
C ALA A 323 27.11 29.36 8.40
N ASP A 324 26.86 28.93 9.64
CA ASP A 324 27.86 28.51 10.62
C ASP A 324 28.37 27.07 10.41
N ARG A 325 27.75 26.29 9.52
CA ARG A 325 28.07 24.86 9.30
C ARG A 325 28.30 24.54 7.82
N PRO A 326 29.45 24.93 7.25
CA PRO A 326 29.75 24.61 5.86
C PRO A 326 29.92 23.10 5.67
N ILE A 327 29.44 22.61 4.53
CA ILE A 327 29.73 21.25 4.06
C ILE A 327 30.96 21.36 3.15
N THR A 328 32.12 20.94 3.66
CA THR A 328 33.37 20.91 2.90
C THR A 328 33.53 19.54 2.22
N LEU A 329 33.72 19.54 0.91
CA LEU A 329 33.89 18.33 0.12
C LEU A 329 35.16 18.39 -0.71
N PRO A 330 35.96 17.31 -0.71
CA PRO A 330 37.14 17.24 -1.56
C PRO A 330 36.71 17.13 -3.03
N LEU A 331 37.38 17.86 -3.90
CA LEU A 331 37.28 17.68 -5.34
C LEU A 331 38.19 16.54 -5.78
N MET A 332 37.70 15.71 -6.71
CA MET A 332 38.53 14.70 -7.35
C MET A 332 39.22 15.32 -8.57
N LYS A 333 40.55 15.18 -8.65
CA LYS A 333 41.32 15.48 -9.86
C LYS A 333 40.90 14.48 -10.94
N MET A 334 40.30 14.97 -12.02
CA MET A 334 39.88 14.16 -13.17
C MET A 334 40.92 14.18 -14.29
N ASP A 335 41.64 15.28 -14.44
CA ASP A 335 42.73 15.45 -15.41
C ASP A 335 43.74 16.47 -14.86
N ASP A 336 44.84 16.75 -15.58
CA ASP A 336 45.96 17.58 -15.09
C ASP A 336 45.52 18.92 -14.49
N ASN A 337 44.42 19.51 -14.97
CA ASN A 337 43.86 20.78 -14.51
C ASN A 337 42.34 20.75 -14.25
N LEU A 338 41.72 19.58 -14.26
CA LEU A 338 40.28 19.44 -14.11
C LEU A 338 39.94 18.82 -12.77
N PHE A 339 39.13 19.52 -11.97
CA PHE A 339 38.63 19.03 -10.70
C PHE A 339 37.11 18.96 -10.75
N GLY A 340 36.57 17.79 -10.40
CA GLY A 340 35.14 17.52 -10.48
C GLY A 340 34.58 17.03 -9.15
N ILE A 341 33.34 17.41 -8.89
CA ILE A 341 32.51 16.77 -7.87
C ILE A 341 31.13 16.48 -8.46
N THR A 342 30.66 15.26 -8.27
CA THR A 342 29.33 14.85 -8.68
C THR A 342 28.40 14.93 -7.47
N MET A 343 27.33 15.73 -7.56
CA MET A 343 26.34 15.83 -6.48
C MET A 343 24.91 15.73 -7.00
N PRO A 344 23.95 15.26 -6.16
CA PRO A 344 22.56 15.13 -6.56
C PRO A 344 21.82 16.49 -6.58
N SER A 345 20.93 16.71 -7.55
CA SER A 345 20.20 17.98 -7.79
C SER A 345 19.52 18.62 -6.58
N TYR A 346 19.15 17.85 -5.56
CA TYR A 346 18.49 18.39 -4.36
C TYR A 346 19.47 19.08 -3.42
N ALA A 347 20.79 18.86 -3.57
CA ALA A 347 21.83 19.49 -2.76
C ALA A 347 22.05 20.98 -3.09
N TYR A 348 21.39 21.55 -4.10
CA TYR A 348 21.66 22.90 -4.61
C TYR A 348 20.58 23.94 -4.27
N ARG A 349 19.38 23.53 -3.87
CA ARG A 349 18.31 24.49 -3.56
C ARG A 349 18.58 25.18 -2.22
N GLY A 350 18.98 26.45 -2.27
CA GLY A 350 19.23 27.31 -1.11
C GLY A 350 20.67 27.28 -0.57
N TYR A 351 21.62 26.69 -1.32
CA TYR A 351 23.04 26.75 -1.00
C TYR A 351 23.71 27.87 -1.80
N LEU A 352 24.48 28.71 -1.09
CA LEU A 352 25.47 29.58 -1.70
C LEU A 352 26.77 28.77 -1.84
N PHE A 353 27.30 28.72 -3.07
CA PHE A 353 28.58 28.07 -3.35
C PHE A 353 29.70 29.05 -3.06
N TYR A 354 30.57 28.66 -2.11
CA TYR A 354 31.82 29.34 -1.87
C TYR A 354 32.97 28.40 -2.27
N GLY A 355 33.71 28.79 -3.31
CA GLY A 355 35.00 28.15 -3.59
C GLY A 355 35.99 28.60 -2.51
N ILE A 356 36.63 27.65 -1.83
CA ILE A 356 37.71 27.92 -0.88
C ILE A 356 38.97 27.23 -1.41
N ALA A 357 39.89 28.03 -1.93
CA ALA A 357 41.22 27.55 -2.26
C ALA A 357 42.15 27.85 -1.09
N THR A 358 42.93 26.85 -0.67
CA THR A 358 44.01 27.01 0.30
C THR A 358 45.32 26.73 -0.41
N ASP A 359 46.21 27.72 -0.38
CA ASP A 359 47.57 27.55 -0.92
C ASP A 359 48.47 26.79 0.07
N SER A 360 49.71 26.52 -0.33
CA SER A 360 50.71 25.83 0.51
C SER A 360 51.10 26.62 1.77
N THR A 361 50.73 27.89 1.88
CA THR A 361 50.97 28.76 3.04
C THR A 361 49.78 28.84 4.00
N GLY A 362 48.64 28.25 3.61
CA GLY A 362 47.39 28.28 4.38
C GLY A 362 46.57 29.56 4.15
N ALA A 363 46.91 30.37 3.15
CA ALA A 363 46.12 31.54 2.79
C ALA A 363 44.81 31.08 2.12
N VAL A 364 43.70 31.71 2.53
CA VAL A 364 42.34 31.36 2.10
C VAL A 364 41.79 32.44 1.17
N GLU A 365 41.48 32.07 -0.08
CA GLU A 365 40.70 32.92 -0.99
C GLU A 365 39.24 32.45 -1.09
N TYR A 366 38.30 33.39 -0.97
CA TYR A 366 36.85 33.14 -1.04
C TYR A 366 36.28 33.65 -2.37
N PHE A 367 35.48 32.81 -3.05
CA PHE A 367 34.79 33.20 -4.28
C PHE A 367 33.29 32.94 -4.19
N ARG A 368 32.46 33.92 -4.60
CA ARG A 368 30.99 33.86 -4.52
C ARG A 368 30.38 33.59 -5.91
N SER A 369 29.56 32.55 -6.02
CA SER A 369 28.74 32.29 -7.22
C SER A 369 27.44 33.11 -7.22
N ALA A 370 27.04 33.65 -8.37
CA ALA A 370 25.76 34.32 -8.57
C ALA A 370 24.64 33.32 -8.89
N SER A 371 23.40 33.62 -8.46
CA SER A 371 22.28 32.69 -8.22
C SER A 371 21.60 32.05 -9.45
N SER A 372 22.26 31.95 -10.61
CA SER A 372 21.68 31.29 -11.79
C SER A 372 22.77 30.84 -12.77
N ILE A 373 23.35 29.66 -12.58
CA ILE A 373 24.48 29.20 -13.41
C ILE A 373 24.39 27.69 -13.68
N ASP A 374 24.39 27.29 -14.96
CA ASP A 374 24.48 25.90 -15.44
C ASP A 374 25.94 25.37 -15.51
N SER A 375 26.95 26.25 -15.36
CA SER A 375 28.36 25.87 -15.16
C SER A 375 29.18 27.06 -14.60
N VAL A 376 29.88 26.89 -13.46
CA VAL A 376 30.76 27.93 -12.88
C VAL A 376 32.17 27.76 -13.45
N LEU A 377 32.56 28.61 -14.40
CA LEU A 377 33.94 28.70 -14.88
C LEU A 377 34.74 29.61 -13.92
N LEU A 378 35.70 29.04 -13.18
CA LEU A 378 36.52 29.77 -12.22
C LEU A 378 37.87 30.14 -12.85
N LYS A 379 37.97 31.36 -13.36
CA LYS A 379 39.23 31.92 -13.88
C LYS A 379 39.97 32.65 -12.76
N ILE A 380 40.99 32.02 -12.19
CA ILE A 380 41.91 32.65 -11.23
C ILE A 380 42.76 33.68 -11.99
N PRO A 381 42.88 34.94 -11.53
CA PRO A 381 43.30 36.03 -12.40
C PRO A 381 44.81 36.10 -12.58
N ASN A 382 45.24 36.20 -13.85
CA ASN A 382 46.02 37.38 -14.23
C ASN A 382 45.69 37.80 -15.67
N LYS A 383 45.03 38.97 -15.77
CA LYS A 383 44.71 39.75 -16.99
C LYS A 383 44.15 38.99 -18.21
N LYS A 384 42.82 38.93 -18.31
CA LYS A 384 42.00 39.42 -19.45
C LYS A 384 40.55 38.94 -19.29
N ILE A 385 39.64 39.90 -19.39
CA ILE A 385 38.18 39.78 -19.37
C ILE A 385 37.73 39.03 -20.63
N TYR A 386 36.89 38.02 -20.46
CA TYR A 386 36.05 37.49 -21.55
C TYR A 386 34.65 37.27 -21.00
N GLN A 387 33.69 38.03 -21.52
CA GLN A 387 32.29 37.63 -21.56
C GLN A 387 32.13 36.60 -22.68
N LEU A 388 31.30 35.58 -22.48
CA LEU A 388 30.64 34.89 -23.58
C LEU A 388 29.27 34.39 -23.14
N GLN A 389 28.35 34.47 -24.10
CA GLN A 389 26.90 34.25 -24.05
C GLN A 389 26.50 32.82 -23.71
#